data_AF-A0A6N7Q2H9-F1
#
_entry.id   AF-A0A6N7Q2H9-F1
#
_cell.length_a   1.000
_cell.length_b   1.000
_cell.length_c   1.000
_cell.angle_alpha   90.00
_cell.angle_beta   90.00
_cell.angle_gamma   90.00
#
_symmetry.space_group_name_H-M   'P 1'
#
loop_
_entity.id
_entity.type
_entity.pdbx_description
1 polymer ?
#
loop_
_entity_poly.entity_id
_entity_poly.type
_entity_poly.pdbx_seq_one_letter_code
_entity_poly.pdbx_strand_id
1 'polypeptide(L)'
;MGLEYERAARPAAAAGRPGAFECARWSALAVMPRMARWIALLAAIPLGFACSDPHVDASTSGTGGSSSSAGGGSGAGTAGAGGATPASFEPGEERPGGDTTIETRDEKSFLRPAANLSLERLGTFEAGLALFDVAWTVGGEVDRDGLGPTYVGTSCRSCHFRGGRGAPPPPGQPMTSMLVRLSIPSEDGATFVPDPRYGDQLQNKAIPGVSPEGWFSVEYATKAGSYADGTAYELLEPAYPAHDLAFGPLAAGTRISPRVAQPMIGLGLLAAVREEDIEALVDPEDKNGDGIRGRRNHVSVEGAISPGRFGWKANEVDLARQTAGAFLGDIGITSPLRPTDNCPPAQAGCIAAAGTTLDIDAARFDAIVLLSHLVAVPYRPDAADPEVLLGKALFSQARCGACHTPSFVTGPLAGFPEVEGQRIYPYTDLLIHDMGPGLADDRPDHEAGGRDFRTAPLWGVGMTSSVSGHTRLLHDGRARSIEEAILWHGGEAEASREVFRAFSASDRALLLRFVGSL
;
A
#
# COMPACT_ATOMS: atom_id res chain seq x y z
N MET A 1 -59.30 11.17 -7.37
CA MET A 1 -59.34 9.73 -7.67
C MET A 1 -57.94 9.19 -7.41
N GLY A 2 -57.62 8.62 -6.25
CA GLY A 2 -58.49 8.28 -5.13
C GLY A 2 -59.02 6.85 -5.25
N LEU A 3 -58.19 5.90 -4.83
CA LEU A 3 -58.57 4.54 -4.41
C LEU A 3 -57.72 4.21 -3.19
N GLU A 4 -58.37 3.88 -2.09
CA GLU A 4 -57.74 3.43 -0.84
C GLU A 4 -57.50 1.91 -0.89
N TYR A 5 -56.72 1.39 0.07
CA TYR A 5 -56.68 -0.04 0.34
C TYR A 5 -56.78 -0.28 1.84
N GLU A 6 -57.81 -1.00 2.27
CA GLU A 6 -58.19 -1.11 3.69
C GLU A 6 -57.30 -2.05 4.50
N ARG A 7 -57.27 -1.81 5.81
CA ARG A 7 -56.55 -2.60 6.82
C ARG A 7 -57.52 -3.57 7.52
N ALA A 8 -57.37 -4.87 7.28
CA ALA A 8 -58.09 -5.91 8.02
C ALA A 8 -57.33 -6.34 9.31
N ALA A 9 -58.06 -6.84 10.33
CA ALA A 9 -57.56 -7.06 11.69
C ALA A 9 -57.60 -8.54 12.16
N ARG A 10 -56.93 -8.82 13.30
CA ARG A 10 -56.86 -10.14 13.98
C ARG A 10 -58.07 -10.40 14.90
N PRO A 11 -58.35 -11.68 15.24
CA PRO A 11 -58.19 -12.19 16.62
C PRO A 11 -57.14 -13.35 16.67
N ALA A 12 -56.43 -13.74 17.76
CA ALA A 12 -56.74 -13.94 19.19
C ALA A 12 -57.63 -15.19 19.45
N ALA A 13 -57.36 -16.14 20.37
CA ALA A 13 -56.26 -16.39 21.34
C ALA A 13 -56.20 -17.93 21.65
N ALA A 14 -55.58 -18.55 22.68
CA ALA A 14 -54.93 -18.11 23.91
C ALA A 14 -53.96 -19.17 24.54
N ALA A 15 -53.01 -18.68 25.36
CA ALA A 15 -52.42 -19.22 26.60
C ALA A 15 -52.22 -20.74 26.91
N GLY A 16 -50.99 -21.09 27.33
CA GLY A 16 -50.64 -22.29 28.13
C GLY A 16 -49.18 -22.26 28.63
N ARG A 17 -48.93 -22.58 29.91
CA ARG A 17 -47.59 -22.66 30.59
C ARG A 17 -47.60 -23.87 31.56
N PRO A 18 -46.47 -24.25 32.20
CA PRO A 18 -45.13 -24.55 31.67
C PRO A 18 -44.63 -25.96 32.13
N GLY A 19 -43.46 -26.44 31.69
CA GLY A 19 -42.93 -27.71 32.22
C GLY A 19 -41.46 -28.05 31.89
N ALA A 20 -40.63 -28.08 32.95
CA ALA A 20 -39.40 -28.86 33.22
C ALA A 20 -38.26 -29.02 32.16
N PHE A 21 -37.04 -29.13 32.71
CA PHE A 21 -35.80 -29.54 32.04
C PHE A 21 -35.79 -31.02 31.67
N GLU A 22 -35.02 -31.40 30.65
CA GLU A 22 -33.98 -32.45 30.82
C GLU A 22 -32.87 -32.38 29.76
N CYS A 23 -31.70 -32.96 30.07
CA CYS A 23 -30.53 -32.96 29.19
C CYS A 23 -30.47 -34.23 28.33
N ALA A 24 -30.21 -34.10 27.02
CA ALA A 24 -29.96 -35.24 26.14
C ALA A 24 -28.62 -35.10 25.38
N ARG A 25 -27.60 -35.85 25.80
CA ARG A 25 -26.44 -36.15 24.95
C ARG A 25 -26.90 -37.00 23.76
N TRP A 26 -26.39 -36.74 22.56
CA TRP A 26 -26.41 -37.71 21.46
C TRP A 26 -24.99 -38.00 20.98
N SER A 27 -24.67 -39.29 20.91
CA SER A 27 -23.34 -39.80 20.58
C SER A 27 -23.16 -39.98 19.08
N ALA A 28 -21.91 -39.98 18.63
CA ALA A 28 -21.57 -40.30 17.25
C ALA A 28 -21.97 -41.74 16.87
N LEU A 29 -22.44 -41.93 15.65
CA LEU A 29 -22.61 -43.23 14.99
C LEU A 29 -21.97 -43.18 13.61
N ALA A 30 -20.90 -43.96 13.42
CA ALA A 30 -20.20 -44.08 12.15
C ALA A 30 -20.84 -45.17 11.27
N VAL A 31 -20.86 -44.96 9.96
CA VAL A 31 -21.25 -45.99 8.98
C VAL A 31 -20.20 -46.10 7.87
N MET A 32 -19.39 -47.16 7.97
CA MET A 32 -18.64 -47.79 6.88
C MET A 32 -18.86 -49.29 7.02
N PRO A 33 -19.05 -50.03 5.91
CA PRO A 33 -17.96 -50.87 5.39
C PRO A 33 -18.07 -51.10 3.84
N ARG A 34 -17.30 -51.93 3.09
CA ARG A 34 -16.43 -53.11 3.34
C ARG A 34 -15.30 -53.26 2.29
N MET A 35 -14.10 -53.70 2.75
CA MET A 35 -13.21 -54.75 2.17
C MET A 35 -12.59 -54.56 0.75
N ALA A 36 -11.45 -55.13 0.36
CA ALA A 36 -10.37 -55.96 0.99
C ALA A 36 -9.10 -55.88 0.09
N ARG A 37 -7.86 -56.34 0.39
CA ARG A 37 -7.07 -56.81 1.56
C ARG A 37 -6.18 -58.02 1.16
N TRP A 38 -4.89 -57.80 0.88
CA TRP A 38 -3.75 -58.75 0.94
C TRP A 38 -2.48 -57.89 1.17
N ILE A 39 -1.77 -57.90 2.31
CA ILE A 39 -0.87 -58.92 2.90
C ILE A 39 0.53 -58.95 2.22
N ALA A 40 1.59 -58.97 3.05
CA ALA A 40 3.00 -58.77 2.68
C ALA A 40 3.93 -59.82 3.32
N LEU A 41 5.25 -59.80 3.01
CA LEU A 41 6.31 -60.36 3.86
C LEU A 41 7.68 -59.65 3.63
N LEU A 42 8.75 -60.14 4.28
CA LEU A 42 9.98 -59.39 4.66
C LEU A 42 11.30 -59.96 4.06
N ALA A 43 12.40 -59.19 4.27
CA ALA A 43 13.85 -59.55 4.32
C ALA A 43 14.74 -59.12 3.12
N ALA A 44 16.06 -58.86 3.26
CA ALA A 44 16.89 -58.34 4.38
C ALA A 44 18.39 -58.11 3.97
N ILE A 45 19.01 -56.96 4.35
CA ILE A 45 20.48 -56.76 4.59
C ILE A 45 21.40 -56.91 3.32
N PRO A 46 22.67 -56.41 3.25
CA PRO A 46 23.47 -55.47 4.07
C PRO A 46 23.60 -54.05 3.42
N LEU A 47 24.01 -52.96 4.08
CA LEU A 47 25.24 -52.62 4.85
C LEU A 47 26.53 -52.47 4.01
N GLY A 48 27.07 -51.24 3.96
CA GLY A 48 28.36 -50.92 3.33
C GLY A 48 28.86 -49.52 3.73
N PHE A 49 29.92 -49.44 4.53
CA PHE A 49 30.56 -48.21 4.99
C PHE A 49 31.90 -48.01 4.27
N ALA A 50 32.23 -46.77 3.90
CA ALA A 50 33.61 -46.32 3.69
C ALA A 50 33.71 -44.79 3.80
N CYS A 51 34.56 -44.30 4.70
CA CYS A 51 35.04 -42.92 4.71
C CYS A 51 36.45 -42.88 4.09
N SER A 52 36.86 -41.77 3.47
CA SER A 52 38.29 -41.47 3.24
C SER A 52 38.51 -39.99 2.94
N ASP A 53 39.38 -39.37 3.74
CA ASP A 53 39.97 -38.04 3.64
C ASP A 53 41.12 -38.02 4.69
N PRO A 54 42.17 -37.17 4.63
CA PRO A 54 42.81 -36.49 3.49
C PRO A 54 44.34 -36.80 3.44
N HIS A 55 45.10 -36.20 2.50
CA HIS A 55 46.52 -35.78 2.62
C HIS A 55 46.87 -34.98 1.34
N VAL A 56 47.21 -33.67 1.39
CA VAL A 56 48.46 -33.02 1.88
C VAL A 56 49.70 -33.35 1.04
N ASP A 57 50.18 -32.37 0.28
CA ASP A 57 51.62 -32.05 0.19
C ASP A 57 51.84 -30.56 -0.21
N ALA A 58 53.06 -30.02 -0.10
CA ALA A 58 53.29 -28.56 -0.06
C ALA A 58 54.49 -28.01 -0.86
N SER A 59 54.51 -26.67 -1.02
CA SER A 59 55.59 -25.82 -1.61
C SER A 59 55.77 -25.93 -3.15
N THR A 60 56.45 -25.02 -3.87
CA THR A 60 57.35 -23.90 -3.52
C THR A 60 57.08 -22.62 -4.37
N SER A 61 57.82 -21.54 -4.05
CA SER A 61 57.84 -20.23 -4.72
C SER A 61 58.26 -20.21 -6.21
N GLY A 62 57.73 -19.26 -6.99
CA GLY A 62 58.27 -18.87 -8.30
C GLY A 62 57.83 -17.45 -8.72
N THR A 63 58.76 -16.61 -9.18
CA THR A 63 58.51 -15.18 -9.48
C THR A 63 58.53 -14.84 -10.96
N GLY A 64 57.57 -14.00 -11.39
CA GLY A 64 57.70 -13.11 -12.55
C GLY A 64 57.33 -13.68 -13.91
N GLY A 65 57.34 -12.80 -14.93
CA GLY A 65 57.14 -13.17 -16.33
C GLY A 65 55.83 -12.66 -16.95
N SER A 66 55.76 -11.36 -17.24
CA SER A 66 54.72 -10.82 -18.13
C SER A 66 54.95 -11.30 -19.58
N SER A 67 53.96 -11.93 -20.21
CA SER A 67 53.90 -12.03 -21.66
C SER A 67 52.46 -12.05 -22.16
N SER A 68 52.22 -11.39 -23.29
CA SER A 68 50.94 -11.33 -23.98
C SER A 68 50.78 -12.52 -24.91
N SER A 69 49.58 -13.11 -24.94
CA SER A 69 49.13 -13.95 -26.04
C SER A 69 47.68 -13.62 -26.39
N ALA A 70 47.43 -13.35 -27.67
CA ALA A 70 46.08 -13.10 -28.16
C ALA A 70 45.39 -14.43 -28.49
N GLY A 71 44.39 -14.80 -27.69
CA GLY A 71 43.52 -15.96 -27.95
C GLY A 71 42.13 -15.51 -28.38
N GLY A 72 41.84 -15.59 -29.68
CA GLY A 72 40.52 -15.22 -30.22
C GLY A 72 39.44 -16.25 -29.89
N GLY A 73 38.70 -16.04 -28.80
CA GLY A 73 37.53 -16.85 -28.43
C GLY A 73 36.23 -16.13 -28.79
N SER A 74 35.58 -16.52 -29.89
CA SER A 74 34.31 -15.93 -30.33
C SER A 74 33.11 -16.47 -29.54
N GLY A 75 32.97 -16.02 -28.29
CA GLY A 75 31.72 -16.15 -27.54
C GLY A 75 30.67 -15.19 -28.07
N ALA A 76 29.44 -15.65 -28.28
CA ALA A 76 28.32 -14.82 -28.73
C ALA A 76 27.84 -13.90 -27.59
N GLY A 77 28.44 -12.72 -27.47
CA GLY A 77 28.02 -11.70 -26.50
C GLY A 77 26.62 -11.16 -26.79
N THR A 78 25.83 -10.94 -25.74
CA THR A 78 24.47 -10.37 -25.78
C THR A 78 24.51 -8.87 -26.10
N ALA A 79 24.74 -8.54 -27.37
CA ALA A 79 24.64 -7.19 -27.90
C ALA A 79 23.17 -6.72 -27.93
N GLY A 80 22.65 -6.30 -26.76
CA GLY A 80 21.26 -5.88 -26.57
C GLY A 80 21.02 -4.87 -25.44
N ALA A 81 21.93 -4.75 -24.47
CA ALA A 81 21.98 -3.64 -23.53
C ALA A 81 23.02 -2.60 -23.98
N GLY A 82 22.83 -1.33 -23.63
CA GLY A 82 23.63 -0.17 -24.06
C GLY A 82 25.06 -0.08 -23.47
N GLY A 83 25.76 -1.21 -23.32
CA GLY A 83 27.06 -1.30 -22.65
C GLY A 83 27.00 -1.38 -21.13
N ALA A 84 25.79 -1.46 -20.55
CA ALA A 84 25.60 -1.63 -19.11
C ALA A 84 26.12 -3.00 -18.64
N THR A 85 27.00 -2.98 -17.63
CA THR A 85 27.40 -4.19 -16.88
C THR A 85 26.25 -4.59 -15.93
N PRO A 86 25.89 -5.88 -15.80
CA PRO A 86 24.92 -6.30 -14.79
C PRO A 86 25.34 -5.88 -13.37
N ALA A 87 24.39 -5.47 -12.55
CA ALA A 87 24.64 -5.21 -11.14
C ALA A 87 24.99 -6.52 -10.40
N SER A 88 25.66 -6.41 -9.26
CA SER A 88 25.78 -7.53 -8.34
C SER A 88 24.43 -7.87 -7.71
N PHE A 89 24.13 -9.16 -7.66
CA PHE A 89 23.14 -9.71 -6.73
C PHE A 89 23.61 -9.49 -5.30
N GLU A 90 22.73 -8.96 -4.45
CA GLU A 90 22.93 -8.74 -3.02
C GLU A 90 22.19 -9.83 -2.23
N PRO A 91 22.90 -10.72 -1.50
CA PRO A 91 22.26 -11.78 -0.72
C PRO A 91 21.23 -11.22 0.27
N GLY A 92 19.98 -11.67 0.15
CA GLY A 92 18.83 -11.17 0.91
C GLY A 92 17.91 -10.26 0.10
N GLU A 93 18.29 -9.76 -1.09
CA GLU A 93 17.38 -8.96 -1.93
C GLU A 93 16.24 -9.79 -2.54
N GLU A 94 16.33 -11.13 -2.49
CA GLU A 94 15.24 -12.07 -2.74
C GLU A 94 14.22 -12.16 -1.58
N ARG A 95 14.63 -11.74 -0.37
CA ARG A 95 13.81 -11.70 0.85
C ARG A 95 13.57 -10.25 1.31
N PRO A 96 12.77 -9.45 0.58
CA PRO A 96 12.66 -8.00 0.77
C PRO A 96 12.11 -7.53 2.13
N GLY A 97 11.49 -8.42 2.92
CA GLY A 97 11.05 -8.16 4.30
C GLY A 97 11.93 -8.82 5.38
N GLY A 98 13.12 -9.31 5.04
CA GLY A 98 13.94 -10.11 5.95
C GLY A 98 13.24 -11.42 6.33
N ASP A 99 13.25 -11.79 7.60
CA ASP A 99 12.57 -12.96 8.14
C ASP A 99 11.05 -12.81 8.25
N THR A 100 10.49 -11.63 7.98
CA THR A 100 9.03 -11.48 7.77
C THR A 100 8.58 -11.93 6.38
N THR A 101 9.51 -12.11 5.43
CA THR A 101 9.20 -12.41 4.02
C THR A 101 8.45 -13.73 3.88
N ILE A 102 7.37 -13.74 3.10
CA ILE A 102 6.65 -14.96 2.73
C ILE A 102 7.12 -15.54 1.38
N GLU A 103 7.35 -16.85 1.37
CA GLU A 103 7.75 -17.64 0.18
C GLU A 103 6.60 -17.83 -0.86
N THR A 104 5.58 -16.96 -0.85
CA THR A 104 4.38 -17.09 -1.69
C THR A 104 4.00 -15.77 -2.34
N ARG A 105 3.89 -15.78 -3.68
CA ARG A 105 3.64 -14.61 -4.53
C ARG A 105 2.41 -14.85 -5.40
N ASP A 106 1.22 -14.64 -4.83
CA ASP A 106 -0.09 -14.83 -5.48
C ASP A 106 -1.06 -13.68 -5.13
N GLU A 107 -2.31 -13.77 -5.59
CA GLU A 107 -3.29 -12.68 -5.45
C GLU A 107 -3.70 -12.37 -4.00
N LYS A 108 -3.27 -13.17 -3.03
CA LYS A 108 -3.57 -13.01 -1.59
C LYS A 108 -2.34 -12.59 -0.78
N SER A 109 -1.15 -12.47 -1.37
CA SER A 109 0.08 -12.17 -0.62
C SER A 109 -0.02 -10.89 0.20
N PHE A 110 -0.81 -9.91 -0.23
CA PHE A 110 -0.92 -8.58 0.37
C PHE A 110 -1.79 -8.50 1.64
N LEU A 111 -2.27 -9.64 2.17
CA LEU A 111 -2.96 -9.73 3.47
C LEU A 111 -2.48 -10.94 4.31
N ARG A 112 -1.32 -11.51 3.99
CA ARG A 112 -0.75 -12.64 4.75
C ARG A 112 0.10 -12.16 5.93
N PRO A 113 0.13 -12.90 7.05
CA PRO A 113 0.98 -12.56 8.19
C PRO A 113 2.47 -12.72 7.85
N ALA A 114 3.29 -11.93 8.52
CA ALA A 114 4.75 -12.07 8.56
C ALA A 114 5.17 -13.52 8.83
N ALA A 115 6.15 -14.04 8.08
CA ALA A 115 6.55 -15.45 8.17
C ALA A 115 7.14 -15.86 9.53
N ASN A 116 7.61 -14.90 10.33
CA ASN A 116 8.10 -15.08 11.69
C ASN A 116 7.05 -14.80 12.79
N LEU A 117 5.78 -14.56 12.44
CA LEU A 117 4.71 -14.27 13.40
C LEU A 117 4.48 -15.44 14.38
N SER A 118 4.41 -15.15 15.68
CA SER A 118 4.14 -16.17 16.68
C SER A 118 2.69 -16.68 16.63
N LEU A 119 2.50 -17.97 16.96
CA LEU A 119 1.16 -18.59 17.03
C LEU A 119 0.22 -17.91 18.04
N GLU A 120 0.78 -17.25 19.05
CA GLU A 120 0.04 -16.45 20.04
C GLU A 120 -0.56 -15.18 19.41
N ARG A 121 0.21 -14.50 18.55
CA ARG A 121 -0.23 -13.27 17.86
C ARG A 121 -1.09 -13.53 16.62
N LEU A 122 -0.98 -14.73 16.02
CA LEU A 122 -1.77 -15.10 14.85
C LEU A 122 -3.29 -14.95 15.08
N GLY A 123 -3.78 -15.26 16.29
CA GLY A 123 -5.19 -15.05 16.64
C GLY A 123 -5.64 -13.58 16.54
N THR A 124 -4.79 -12.65 16.98
CA THR A 124 -5.06 -11.20 16.87
C THR A 124 -4.90 -10.69 15.44
N PHE A 125 -3.95 -11.24 14.67
CA PHE A 125 -3.80 -10.92 13.25
C PHE A 125 -5.05 -11.32 12.45
N GLU A 126 -5.55 -12.55 12.63
CA GLU A 126 -6.77 -13.04 11.97
C GLU A 126 -8.03 -12.28 12.42
N ALA A 127 -8.10 -11.86 13.70
CA ALA A 127 -9.17 -10.98 14.17
C ALA A 127 -9.13 -9.59 13.51
N GLY A 128 -7.93 -9.02 13.34
CA GLY A 128 -7.72 -7.80 12.55
C GLY A 128 -8.11 -8.00 11.09
N LEU A 129 -7.70 -9.10 10.46
CA LEU A 129 -8.03 -9.41 9.07
C LEU A 129 -9.55 -9.56 8.86
N ALA A 130 -10.26 -10.18 9.81
CA ALA A 130 -11.72 -10.25 9.81
C ALA A 130 -12.36 -8.86 9.88
N LEU A 131 -11.86 -7.97 10.74
CA LEU A 131 -12.32 -6.57 10.87
C LEU A 131 -11.93 -5.69 9.65
N PHE A 132 -10.90 -6.06 8.88
CA PHE A 132 -10.49 -5.38 7.66
C PHE A 132 -11.41 -5.73 6.48
N ASP A 133 -11.82 -6.99 6.40
CA ASP A 133 -12.75 -7.52 5.39
C ASP A 133 -14.23 -7.27 5.72
N VAL A 134 -14.56 -6.91 6.97
CA VAL A 134 -15.96 -6.74 7.38
C VAL A 134 -16.60 -5.53 6.70
N ALA A 135 -17.73 -5.77 6.02
CA ALA A 135 -18.62 -4.70 5.64
C ALA A 135 -19.40 -4.25 6.88
N TRP A 136 -19.12 -3.03 7.34
CA TRP A 136 -19.82 -2.35 8.42
C TRP A 136 -21.24 -1.94 7.96
N THR A 137 -22.13 -1.72 8.91
CA THR A 137 -23.56 -1.49 8.69
C THR A 137 -24.10 -0.37 9.59
N VAL A 138 -25.36 0.03 9.36
CA VAL A 138 -26.09 1.02 10.16
C VAL A 138 -27.24 0.30 10.86
N GLY A 139 -27.17 0.13 12.18
CA GLY A 139 -28.26 -0.36 13.02
C GLY A 139 -28.68 -1.80 12.74
N GLY A 140 -27.92 -2.81 13.20
CA GLY A 140 -28.32 -4.21 12.98
C GLY A 140 -27.59 -5.32 13.73
N GLU A 141 -26.26 -5.42 13.59
CA GLU A 141 -25.45 -6.51 14.14
C GLU A 141 -24.35 -5.93 15.05
N VAL A 142 -24.34 -6.24 16.35
CA VAL A 142 -23.45 -5.62 17.38
C VAL A 142 -21.94 -5.74 17.06
N ASP A 143 -21.56 -6.71 16.22
CA ASP A 143 -20.17 -6.93 15.79
C ASP A 143 -19.82 -6.22 14.47
N ARG A 144 -20.76 -5.49 13.87
CA ARG A 144 -20.68 -4.88 12.52
C ARG A 144 -21.45 -3.56 12.37
N ASP A 145 -22.07 -3.06 13.43
CA ASP A 145 -22.66 -1.73 13.50
C ASP A 145 -21.57 -0.65 13.65
N GLY A 146 -21.91 0.61 13.39
CA GLY A 146 -20.98 1.75 13.59
C GLY A 146 -20.48 2.45 12.32
N LEU A 147 -21.17 2.31 11.18
CA LEU A 147 -21.02 3.31 10.11
C LEU A 147 -21.62 4.65 10.60
N GLY A 148 -20.77 5.65 10.85
CA GLY A 148 -21.20 7.00 11.16
C GLY A 148 -21.94 7.69 10.01
N PRO A 149 -22.46 8.91 10.23
CA PRO A 149 -23.48 9.54 9.37
C PRO A 149 -23.13 9.67 7.89
N THR A 150 -21.84 9.80 7.57
CA THR A 150 -21.29 10.06 6.23
C THR A 150 -19.97 9.31 6.04
N TYR A 151 -19.76 8.70 4.87
CA TYR A 151 -18.62 7.81 4.58
C TYR A 151 -18.31 7.72 3.07
N VAL A 152 -17.17 7.12 2.70
CA VAL A 152 -16.78 6.80 1.31
C VAL A 152 -16.85 5.30 1.03
N GLY A 153 -16.28 4.46 1.89
CA GLY A 153 -16.31 3.00 1.83
C GLY A 153 -17.20 2.39 2.92
N THR A 154 -17.36 1.07 2.93
CA THR A 154 -18.02 0.34 4.04
C THR A 154 -17.13 -0.74 4.67
N SER A 155 -15.86 -0.82 4.25
CA SER A 155 -14.84 -1.73 4.78
C SER A 155 -13.45 -1.23 4.35
N CYS A 156 -12.38 -1.58 5.06
CA CYS A 156 -11.02 -1.28 4.61
C CYS A 156 -10.74 -1.91 3.23
N ARG A 157 -11.23 -3.14 3.04
CA ARG A 157 -11.23 -3.87 1.75
C ARG A 157 -11.91 -3.13 0.59
N SER A 158 -12.86 -2.22 0.85
CA SER A 158 -13.52 -1.43 -0.21
C SER A 158 -12.53 -0.53 -0.97
N CYS A 159 -11.51 -0.03 -0.27
CA CYS A 159 -10.45 0.80 -0.85
C CYS A 159 -9.19 -0.03 -1.13
N HIS A 160 -8.82 -0.94 -0.22
CA HIS A 160 -7.65 -1.81 -0.30
C HIS A 160 -8.03 -3.23 -0.75
N PHE A 161 -8.45 -3.40 -2.01
CA PHE A 161 -8.90 -4.69 -2.51
C PHE A 161 -7.82 -5.78 -2.40
N ARG A 162 -8.05 -6.81 -1.57
CA ARG A 162 -7.07 -7.85 -1.19
C ARG A 162 -5.77 -7.29 -0.56
N GLY A 163 -5.84 -6.13 0.10
CA GLY A 163 -4.66 -5.40 0.60
C GLY A 163 -3.87 -4.68 -0.51
N GLY A 164 -4.36 -4.76 -1.76
CA GLY A 164 -3.85 -4.09 -2.94
C GLY A 164 -4.08 -2.59 -2.96
N ARG A 165 -3.78 -2.01 -4.12
CA ARG A 165 -3.90 -0.58 -4.41
C ARG A 165 -5.33 -0.25 -4.85
N GLY A 166 -5.81 0.96 -4.56
CA GLY A 166 -7.10 1.44 -5.07
C GLY A 166 -7.04 1.86 -6.55
N ALA A 167 -8.20 2.04 -7.18
CA ALA A 167 -8.31 2.48 -8.57
C ALA A 167 -9.15 3.76 -8.72
N PRO A 168 -8.83 4.64 -9.69
CA PRO A 168 -9.79 5.61 -10.17
C PRO A 168 -10.98 4.90 -10.84
N PRO A 169 -12.19 5.49 -10.80
CA PRO A 169 -13.36 4.92 -11.46
C PRO A 169 -13.25 5.02 -12.99
N PRO A 170 -14.12 4.34 -13.75
CA PRO A 170 -14.31 4.64 -15.17
C PRO A 170 -14.72 6.11 -15.36
N PRO A 171 -14.39 6.74 -16.50
CA PRO A 171 -14.73 8.15 -16.73
C PRO A 171 -16.23 8.44 -16.62
N GLY A 172 -16.57 9.63 -16.10
CA GLY A 172 -17.95 10.03 -15.80
C GLY A 172 -18.63 9.30 -14.62
N GLN A 173 -17.97 8.34 -13.95
CA GLN A 173 -18.58 7.57 -12.84
C GLN A 173 -18.09 8.02 -11.46
N PRO A 174 -18.89 7.85 -10.39
CA PRO A 174 -18.48 8.17 -9.02
C PRO A 174 -17.27 7.35 -8.55
N MET A 175 -16.38 7.99 -7.80
CA MET A 175 -15.28 7.32 -7.11
C MET A 175 -15.78 6.34 -6.03
N THR A 176 -15.22 5.12 -5.99
CA THR A 176 -15.66 4.04 -5.08
C THR A 176 -14.56 3.44 -4.20
N SER A 177 -13.30 3.54 -4.63
CA SER A 177 -12.08 3.08 -3.91
C SER A 177 -10.97 4.16 -3.91
N MET A 178 -11.40 5.41 -4.17
CA MET A 178 -10.58 6.61 -4.33
C MET A 178 -11.30 7.73 -3.59
N LEU A 179 -10.54 8.53 -2.85
CA LEU A 179 -11.05 9.64 -2.03
C LEU A 179 -10.60 10.98 -2.61
N VAL A 180 -11.27 12.08 -2.23
CA VAL A 180 -10.83 13.44 -2.57
C VAL A 180 -10.73 14.26 -1.30
N ARG A 181 -9.50 14.58 -0.90
CA ARG A 181 -9.26 15.56 0.17
C ARG A 181 -9.50 16.97 -0.33
N LEU A 182 -10.08 17.81 0.52
CA LEU A 182 -10.41 19.21 0.28
C LEU A 182 -9.61 20.11 1.24
N SER A 183 -9.44 21.38 0.87
CA SER A 183 -9.06 22.47 1.77
C SER A 183 -9.13 23.82 1.07
N ILE A 184 -9.28 24.90 1.82
CA ILE A 184 -9.00 26.28 1.37
C ILE A 184 -7.74 26.83 2.06
N PRO A 185 -7.08 27.86 1.49
CA PRO A 185 -6.12 28.67 2.25
C PRO A 185 -6.79 29.28 3.50
N SER A 186 -6.03 29.43 4.59
CA SER A 186 -6.47 30.18 5.77
C SER A 186 -6.59 31.69 5.49
N GLU A 187 -7.25 32.44 6.38
CA GLU A 187 -7.48 33.89 6.21
C GLU A 187 -6.18 34.72 6.14
N ASP A 188 -5.11 34.24 6.78
CA ASP A 188 -3.75 34.81 6.73
C ASP A 188 -2.92 34.31 5.53
N GLY A 189 -3.43 33.34 4.76
CA GLY A 189 -2.76 32.68 3.65
C GLY A 189 -1.57 31.79 4.03
N ALA A 190 -1.30 31.59 5.33
CA ALA A 190 -0.10 30.89 5.82
C ALA A 190 -0.28 29.37 5.95
N THR A 191 -1.53 28.89 6.00
CA THR A 191 -1.88 27.47 6.20
C THR A 191 -3.06 27.08 5.31
N PHE A 192 -3.52 25.82 5.42
CA PHE A 192 -4.72 25.32 4.75
C PHE A 192 -5.67 24.72 5.79
N VAL A 193 -6.96 25.05 5.65
CA VAL A 193 -8.03 24.59 6.54
C VAL A 193 -9.09 23.81 5.75
N PRO A 194 -9.90 22.95 6.40
CA PRO A 194 -11.01 22.24 5.76
C PRO A 194 -11.94 23.16 4.95
N ASP A 195 -12.59 22.65 3.89
CA ASP A 195 -13.69 23.38 3.25
C ASP A 195 -14.82 23.56 4.28
N PRO A 196 -15.35 24.79 4.48
CA PRO A 196 -16.31 25.09 5.55
C PRO A 196 -17.66 24.37 5.42
N ARG A 197 -17.90 23.64 4.32
CA ARG A 197 -19.14 22.86 4.11
C ARG A 197 -18.90 21.37 3.91
N TYR A 198 -17.70 20.99 3.46
CA TYR A 198 -17.33 19.63 3.03
C TYR A 198 -16.13 19.03 3.78
N GLY A 199 -15.66 19.70 4.84
CA GLY A 199 -14.57 19.19 5.65
C GLY A 199 -13.25 19.09 4.88
N ASP A 200 -12.38 18.19 5.32
CA ASP A 200 -11.08 17.93 4.71
C ASP A 200 -11.10 16.78 3.70
N GLN A 201 -12.22 16.05 3.58
CA GLN A 201 -12.39 14.90 2.68
C GLN A 201 -13.87 14.65 2.35
N LEU A 202 -14.21 14.65 1.05
CA LEU A 202 -15.60 14.54 0.60
C LEU A 202 -16.20 13.15 0.87
N GLN A 203 -17.37 13.13 1.52
CA GLN A 203 -18.12 11.93 1.89
C GLN A 203 -19.26 11.65 0.90
N ASN A 204 -19.05 10.73 -0.04
CA ASN A 204 -20.00 10.49 -1.14
C ASN A 204 -21.17 9.54 -0.82
N LYS A 205 -21.25 9.04 0.41
CA LYS A 205 -22.35 8.21 0.93
C LYS A 205 -22.75 8.69 2.32
N ALA A 206 -23.97 8.37 2.71
CA ALA A 206 -24.53 8.71 4.01
C ALA A 206 -25.54 7.66 4.46
N ILE A 207 -25.82 7.64 5.77
CA ILE A 207 -26.81 6.75 6.38
C ILE A 207 -28.25 7.19 6.03
N PRO A 208 -29.26 6.30 6.13
CA PRO A 208 -30.65 6.65 5.83
C PRO A 208 -31.16 7.84 6.67
N GLY A 209 -31.53 8.93 5.99
CA GLY A 209 -31.99 10.18 6.62
C GLY A 209 -30.94 11.30 6.67
N VAL A 210 -29.67 10.99 6.37
CA VAL A 210 -28.59 11.97 6.17
C VAL A 210 -28.34 12.12 4.67
N SER A 211 -27.98 13.32 4.23
CA SER A 211 -27.62 13.58 2.83
C SER A 211 -26.15 13.22 2.59
N PRO A 212 -25.79 12.49 1.52
CA PRO A 212 -24.41 12.44 1.05
C PRO A 212 -23.99 13.84 0.57
N GLU A 213 -22.69 14.14 0.63
CA GLU A 213 -22.18 15.48 0.34
C GLU A 213 -22.23 15.84 -1.15
N GLY A 214 -22.08 14.85 -2.02
CA GLY A 214 -21.90 14.98 -3.47
C GLY A 214 -20.94 13.90 -3.96
N TRP A 215 -20.40 14.04 -5.17
CA TRP A 215 -19.40 13.10 -5.69
C TRP A 215 -18.47 13.73 -6.73
N PHE A 216 -17.30 13.12 -6.95
CA PHE A 216 -16.40 13.44 -8.06
C PHE A 216 -16.39 12.32 -9.10
N SER A 217 -16.27 12.69 -10.39
CA SER A 217 -15.79 11.78 -11.44
C SER A 217 -14.30 12.02 -11.71
N VAL A 218 -13.72 11.24 -12.63
CA VAL A 218 -12.48 11.59 -13.32
C VAL A 218 -12.75 11.62 -14.81
N GLU A 219 -12.23 12.63 -15.51
CA GLU A 219 -12.14 12.68 -16.96
C GLU A 219 -10.66 12.71 -17.37
N TYR A 220 -10.32 12.25 -18.57
CA TYR A 220 -8.93 12.22 -19.03
C TYR A 220 -8.73 12.93 -20.36
N ALA A 221 -7.78 13.86 -20.39
CA ALA A 221 -7.13 14.32 -21.61
C ALA A 221 -5.92 13.41 -21.94
N THR A 222 -5.55 13.33 -23.22
CA THR A 222 -4.40 12.55 -23.68
C THR A 222 -3.19 13.45 -23.90
N LYS A 223 -2.08 13.15 -23.22
CA LYS A 223 -0.82 13.90 -23.27
C LYS A 223 0.21 13.10 -24.06
N ALA A 224 0.39 13.45 -25.33
CA ALA A 224 1.34 12.77 -26.21
C ALA A 224 2.80 13.12 -25.87
N GLY A 225 3.72 12.19 -26.12
CA GLY A 225 5.17 12.39 -26.03
C GLY A 225 5.94 11.38 -26.88
N SER A 226 7.27 11.40 -26.78
CA SER A 226 8.14 10.44 -27.49
C SER A 226 9.42 10.11 -26.74
N TYR A 227 10.00 8.95 -27.03
CA TYR A 227 11.35 8.56 -26.63
C TYR A 227 12.40 9.18 -27.56
N ALA A 228 13.68 9.12 -27.19
CA ALA A 228 14.78 9.62 -28.02
C ALA A 228 14.95 8.85 -29.35
N ASP A 229 14.49 7.61 -29.41
CA ASP A 229 14.42 6.79 -30.63
C ASP A 229 13.27 7.18 -31.59
N GLY A 230 12.43 8.15 -31.21
CA GLY A 230 11.29 8.62 -31.99
C GLY A 230 9.98 7.84 -31.79
N THR A 231 9.98 6.76 -31.01
CA THR A 231 8.77 6.01 -30.64
C THR A 231 7.85 6.92 -29.83
N ALA A 232 6.56 6.95 -30.15
CA ALA A 232 5.56 7.76 -29.46
C ALA A 232 5.01 7.06 -28.21
N TYR A 233 4.57 7.85 -27.23
CA TYR A 233 3.78 7.40 -26.08
C TYR A 233 2.65 8.38 -25.79
N GLU A 234 1.72 7.96 -24.94
CA GLU A 234 0.58 8.75 -24.48
C GLU A 234 0.42 8.58 -22.96
N LEU A 235 0.17 9.67 -22.25
CA LEU A 235 -0.16 9.67 -20.82
C LEU A 235 -1.58 10.18 -20.59
N LEU A 236 -2.24 9.71 -19.53
CA LEU A 236 -3.56 10.20 -19.11
C LEU A 236 -3.44 11.37 -18.14
N GLU A 237 -3.88 12.56 -18.56
CA GLU A 237 -3.89 13.79 -17.76
C GLU A 237 -5.30 14.02 -17.20
N PRO A 238 -5.51 13.90 -15.88
CA PRO A 238 -6.85 13.88 -15.29
C PRO A 238 -7.44 15.26 -15.03
N ALA A 239 -8.77 15.34 -15.10
CA ALA A 239 -9.59 16.39 -14.51
C ALA A 239 -10.65 15.75 -13.59
N TYR A 240 -11.09 16.49 -12.57
CA TYR A 240 -11.98 15.97 -11.52
C TYR A 240 -13.22 16.86 -11.35
N PRO A 241 -14.28 16.65 -12.14
CA PRO A 241 -15.53 17.38 -11.99
C PRO A 241 -16.26 16.96 -10.71
N ALA A 242 -16.76 17.95 -9.96
CA ALA A 242 -17.65 17.74 -8.82
C ALA A 242 -19.12 17.78 -9.28
N HIS A 243 -19.93 16.89 -8.71
CA HIS A 243 -21.34 16.66 -9.06
C HIS A 243 -22.21 16.61 -7.80
N ASP A 244 -23.48 16.97 -7.95
CA ASP A 244 -24.55 16.83 -6.93
C ASP A 244 -24.21 17.34 -5.51
N LEU A 245 -23.41 18.41 -5.43
CA LEU A 245 -22.94 19.05 -4.19
C LEU A 245 -24.10 19.57 -3.31
N ALA A 246 -24.45 18.80 -2.29
CA ALA A 246 -25.67 18.95 -1.49
C ALA A 246 -25.71 20.21 -0.60
N PHE A 247 -24.54 20.72 -0.20
CA PHE A 247 -24.37 21.91 0.65
C PHE A 247 -23.93 23.15 -0.17
N GLY A 248 -24.25 23.15 -1.48
CA GLY A 248 -23.93 24.21 -2.43
C GLY A 248 -22.51 24.09 -3.02
N PRO A 249 -22.09 25.02 -3.90
CA PRO A 249 -20.79 24.93 -4.58
C PRO A 249 -19.63 24.97 -3.57
N LEU A 250 -18.50 24.31 -3.88
CA LEU A 250 -17.26 24.40 -3.07
C LEU A 250 -16.87 25.85 -2.73
N ALA A 251 -16.13 26.06 -1.66
CA ALA A 251 -15.65 27.40 -1.31
C ALA A 251 -14.72 27.98 -2.40
N ALA A 252 -14.66 29.31 -2.48
CA ALA A 252 -13.86 30.00 -3.49
C ALA A 252 -12.37 29.74 -3.20
N GLY A 253 -11.70 29.02 -4.12
CA GLY A 253 -10.31 28.63 -3.96
C GLY A 253 -10.07 27.26 -3.32
N THR A 254 -11.10 26.44 -3.09
CA THR A 254 -10.93 25.06 -2.62
C THR A 254 -9.98 24.28 -3.54
N ARG A 255 -8.97 23.66 -2.93
CA ARG A 255 -8.00 22.75 -3.55
C ARG A 255 -8.42 21.31 -3.30
N ILE A 256 -8.09 20.42 -4.24
CA ILE A 256 -8.51 19.02 -4.22
C ILE A 256 -7.29 18.11 -4.34
N SER A 257 -7.21 17.08 -3.50
CA SER A 257 -6.16 16.04 -3.53
C SER A 257 -6.82 14.68 -3.69
N PRO A 258 -7.03 14.21 -4.94
CA PRO A 258 -7.59 12.91 -5.24
C PRO A 258 -6.56 11.80 -4.96
N ARG A 259 -6.89 10.82 -4.12
CA ARG A 259 -5.96 9.78 -3.65
C ARG A 259 -6.55 8.39 -3.81
N VAL A 260 -5.79 7.47 -4.40
CA VAL A 260 -6.08 6.02 -4.34
C VAL A 260 -5.45 5.39 -3.11
N ALA A 261 -6.06 4.31 -2.60
CA ALA A 261 -5.51 3.54 -1.48
C ALA A 261 -4.11 2.97 -1.79
N GLN A 262 -3.22 2.97 -0.79
CA GLN A 262 -1.87 2.40 -0.89
C GLN A 262 -1.87 0.90 -0.54
N PRO A 263 -0.92 0.08 -1.05
CA PRO A 263 -0.78 -1.31 -0.63
C PRO A 263 -0.52 -1.48 0.87
N MET A 264 -1.03 -2.55 1.47
CA MET A 264 -0.89 -2.83 2.92
C MET A 264 0.43 -3.54 3.31
N ILE A 265 1.27 -3.93 2.36
CA ILE A 265 2.45 -4.78 2.61
C ILE A 265 3.62 -4.07 3.30
N GLY A 266 4.19 -4.73 4.30
CA GLY A 266 5.44 -4.33 4.95
C GLY A 266 5.39 -3.02 5.75
N LEU A 267 4.20 -2.48 6.03
CA LEU A 267 4.06 -1.16 6.65
C LEU A 267 4.72 -1.09 8.05
N GLY A 268 4.71 -2.18 8.84
CA GLY A 268 5.43 -2.22 10.13
C GLY A 268 6.94 -2.28 9.99
N LEU A 269 7.49 -2.86 8.91
CA LEU A 269 8.92 -2.75 8.60
C LEU A 269 9.28 -1.29 8.29
N LEU A 270 8.43 -0.56 7.57
CA LEU A 270 8.60 0.87 7.33
C LEU A 270 8.42 1.70 8.60
N ALA A 271 7.59 1.27 9.55
CA ALA A 271 7.52 1.88 10.89
C ALA A 271 8.83 1.67 11.68
N ALA A 272 9.50 0.54 11.47
CA ALA A 272 10.75 0.18 12.14
C ALA A 272 12.04 0.69 11.43
N VAL A 273 11.95 1.38 10.28
CA VAL A 273 13.11 2.10 9.71
C VAL A 273 13.51 3.23 10.66
N ARG A 274 14.77 3.25 11.08
CA ARG A 274 15.25 4.15 12.14
C ARG A 274 15.19 5.61 11.72
N GLU A 275 14.90 6.51 12.65
CA GLU A 275 14.80 7.95 12.37
C GLU A 275 16.14 8.51 11.87
N GLU A 276 17.25 8.08 12.45
CA GLU A 276 18.59 8.49 12.01
C GLU A 276 18.98 7.99 10.61
N ASP A 277 18.38 6.89 10.13
CA ASP A 277 18.63 6.39 8.77
C ASP A 277 17.86 7.20 7.71
N ILE A 278 16.69 7.75 8.06
CA ILE A 278 15.93 8.67 7.20
C ILE A 278 16.57 10.06 7.24
N GLU A 279 16.96 10.54 8.42
CA GLU A 279 17.57 11.86 8.58
C GLU A 279 18.93 11.96 7.87
N ALA A 280 19.66 10.85 7.74
CA ALA A 280 20.89 10.77 6.95
C ALA A 280 20.69 10.97 5.43
N LEU A 281 19.44 10.92 4.94
CA LEU A 281 19.08 11.13 3.53
C LEU A 281 18.50 12.54 3.27
N VAL A 282 18.30 13.36 4.31
CA VAL A 282 17.66 14.68 4.20
C VAL A 282 18.62 15.73 3.62
N ASP A 283 18.33 16.23 2.42
CA ASP A 283 19.12 17.28 1.76
C ASP A 283 18.27 18.40 1.12
N PRO A 284 17.52 19.20 1.91
CA PRO A 284 16.67 20.29 1.40
C PRO A 284 17.40 21.34 0.55
N GLU A 285 18.72 21.45 0.69
CA GLU A 285 19.54 22.49 0.06
C GLU A 285 20.31 22.00 -1.17
N ASP A 286 20.15 20.72 -1.60
CA ASP A 286 20.88 20.14 -2.75
C ASP A 286 22.41 20.29 -2.60
N LYS A 287 22.92 19.95 -1.39
CA LYS A 287 24.34 20.09 -1.02
C LYS A 287 25.24 19.17 -1.84
N ASN A 288 24.70 18.06 -2.34
CA ASN A 288 25.42 17.16 -3.23
C ASN A 288 25.43 17.64 -4.70
N GLY A 289 24.55 18.57 -5.08
CA GLY A 289 24.44 19.13 -6.43
C GLY A 289 23.85 18.18 -7.48
N ASP A 290 23.09 17.17 -7.06
CA ASP A 290 22.50 16.16 -7.95
C ASP A 290 21.13 16.56 -8.52
N GLY A 291 20.48 17.56 -7.91
CA GLY A 291 19.18 18.14 -8.26
C GLY A 291 18.04 17.85 -7.28
N ILE A 292 18.21 16.89 -6.36
CA ILE A 292 17.17 16.35 -5.47
C ILE A 292 17.20 17.07 -4.10
N ARG A 293 16.02 17.27 -3.49
CA ARG A 293 15.80 18.03 -2.24
C ARG A 293 14.88 17.30 -1.27
N GLY A 294 15.23 16.04 -0.98
CA GLY A 294 14.48 15.18 -0.06
C GLY A 294 14.32 15.81 1.32
N ARG A 295 13.07 15.91 1.78
CA ARG A 295 12.69 16.55 3.04
C ARG A 295 11.86 15.60 3.92
N ARG A 296 11.92 15.82 5.25
CA ARG A 296 10.84 15.38 6.15
C ARG A 296 9.60 16.25 5.93
N ASN A 297 8.44 15.75 6.34
CA ASN A 297 7.25 16.57 6.56
C ASN A 297 6.93 16.53 8.06
N HIS A 298 6.83 17.67 8.74
CA HIS A 298 6.55 17.70 10.17
C HIS A 298 5.07 17.89 10.51
N VAL A 299 4.56 17.00 11.35
CA VAL A 299 3.16 16.93 11.79
C VAL A 299 3.07 17.32 13.26
N SER A 300 2.03 18.05 13.65
CA SER A 300 1.75 18.35 15.06
C SER A 300 0.86 17.27 15.67
N VAL A 301 1.35 16.62 16.71
CA VAL A 301 0.70 15.51 17.43
C VAL A 301 0.67 15.86 18.91
N GLU A 302 -0.53 16.06 19.47
CA GLU A 302 -0.72 16.42 20.89
C GLU A 302 0.08 17.66 21.35
N GLY A 303 0.42 18.55 20.41
CA GLY A 303 1.20 19.77 20.63
C GLY A 303 2.72 19.59 20.47
N ALA A 304 3.21 18.36 20.33
CA ALA A 304 4.59 18.09 19.91
C ALA A 304 4.69 18.10 18.38
N ILE A 305 5.77 18.66 17.84
CA ILE A 305 6.12 18.50 16.43
C ILE A 305 6.87 17.18 16.28
N SER A 306 6.49 16.36 15.30
CA SER A 306 7.10 15.06 15.03
C SER A 306 7.17 14.81 13.52
N PRO A 307 8.23 14.18 13.00
CA PRO A 307 8.33 13.93 11.56
C PRO A 307 7.34 12.83 11.16
N GLY A 308 6.57 13.10 10.10
CA GLY A 308 5.64 12.16 9.51
C GLY A 308 6.33 11.12 8.63
N ARG A 309 5.58 10.06 8.32
CA ARG A 309 6.09 8.82 7.70
C ARG A 309 5.08 8.12 6.79
N PHE A 310 3.79 8.19 7.11
CA PHE A 310 2.71 7.48 6.43
C PHE A 310 1.81 8.39 5.59
N GLY A 311 0.91 7.77 4.81
CA GLY A 311 0.10 8.45 3.81
C GLY A 311 0.88 8.84 2.56
N TRP A 312 0.24 9.67 1.72
CA TRP A 312 0.77 10.10 0.41
C TRP A 312 1.76 11.27 0.48
N LYS A 313 1.71 12.08 1.54
CA LYS A 313 2.57 13.25 1.73
C LYS A 313 3.36 13.20 3.05
N ALA A 314 3.61 11.99 3.58
CA ALA A 314 4.21 11.80 4.92
C ALA A 314 3.43 12.56 6.01
N ASN A 315 2.09 12.57 5.94
CA ASN A 315 1.21 13.42 6.76
C ASN A 315 0.64 12.71 8.02
N GLU A 316 1.13 11.52 8.34
CA GLU A 316 0.80 10.76 9.56
C GLU A 316 2.10 10.18 10.14
N VAL A 317 2.27 10.21 11.47
CA VAL A 317 3.54 9.80 12.13
C VAL A 317 3.64 8.29 12.35
N ASP A 318 2.51 7.61 12.56
CA ASP A 318 2.45 6.18 12.89
C ASP A 318 1.22 5.49 12.27
N LEU A 319 1.21 4.16 12.30
CA LEU A 319 0.14 3.35 11.72
C LEU A 319 -1.16 3.37 12.51
N ALA A 320 -1.17 3.66 13.81
CA ALA A 320 -2.40 3.79 14.59
C ALA A 320 -3.13 5.09 14.22
N ARG A 321 -2.42 6.22 14.10
CA ARG A 321 -3.01 7.49 13.65
C ARG A 321 -3.44 7.44 12.19
N GLN A 322 -2.65 6.82 11.31
CA GLN A 322 -3.07 6.53 9.93
C GLN A 322 -4.31 5.60 9.86
N THR A 323 -4.41 4.60 10.74
CA THR A 323 -5.58 3.71 10.86
C THR A 323 -6.81 4.47 11.35
N ALA A 324 -6.68 5.29 12.40
CA ALA A 324 -7.78 6.09 12.95
C ALA A 324 -8.27 7.16 11.96
N GLY A 325 -7.35 7.76 11.20
CA GLY A 325 -7.67 8.69 10.11
C GLY A 325 -8.45 8.02 8.97
N ALA A 326 -8.09 6.79 8.60
CA ALA A 326 -8.83 6.02 7.60
C ALA A 326 -10.21 5.54 8.12
N PHE A 327 -10.29 5.09 9.38
CA PHE A 327 -11.57 4.73 10.01
C PHE A 327 -12.55 5.91 9.96
N LEU A 328 -12.15 7.08 10.44
CA LEU A 328 -13.03 8.26 10.47
C LEU A 328 -13.28 8.84 9.07
N GLY A 329 -12.22 9.04 8.28
CA GLY A 329 -12.29 9.79 7.02
C GLY A 329 -12.79 8.99 5.82
N ASP A 330 -12.52 7.67 5.77
CA ASP A 330 -12.84 6.83 4.61
C ASP A 330 -14.11 6.01 4.85
N ILE A 331 -14.37 5.55 6.08
CA ILE A 331 -15.51 4.68 6.41
C ILE A 331 -16.41 5.19 7.55
N GLY A 332 -16.18 6.41 8.05
CA GLY A 332 -17.09 7.11 8.97
C GLY A 332 -17.11 6.59 10.42
N ILE A 333 -16.10 5.83 10.85
CA ILE A 333 -16.10 5.11 12.15
C ILE A 333 -15.27 5.86 13.19
N THR A 334 -15.85 6.17 14.36
CA THR A 334 -15.13 6.79 15.48
C THR A 334 -14.30 5.76 16.26
N SER A 335 -13.10 6.16 16.69
CA SER A 335 -12.08 5.28 17.30
C SER A 335 -11.36 5.97 18.47
N PRO A 336 -10.58 5.25 19.31
CA PRO A 336 -9.94 5.84 20.50
C PRO A 336 -9.04 7.06 20.23
N LEU A 337 -8.45 7.18 19.03
CA LEU A 337 -7.63 8.31 18.60
C LEU A 337 -8.41 9.38 17.81
N ARG A 338 -9.64 9.09 17.38
CA ARG A 338 -10.54 9.97 16.61
C ARG A 338 -11.99 9.78 17.11
N PRO A 339 -12.35 10.34 18.28
CA PRO A 339 -13.58 9.98 19.01
C PRO A 339 -14.81 10.84 18.65
N THR A 340 -14.83 11.47 17.48
CA THR A 340 -15.89 12.41 17.05
C THR A 340 -16.14 12.25 15.56
N ASP A 341 -17.41 12.17 15.16
CA ASP A 341 -17.83 12.05 13.77
C ASP A 341 -17.32 13.20 12.88
N ASN A 342 -17.07 12.87 11.60
CA ASN A 342 -16.66 13.83 10.59
C ASN A 342 -17.89 14.57 10.02
N CYS A 343 -18.51 15.43 10.84
CA CYS A 343 -19.67 16.23 10.46
C CYS A 343 -19.31 17.73 10.36
N PRO A 344 -19.02 18.27 9.15
CA PRO A 344 -18.77 19.69 8.95
C PRO A 344 -19.92 20.59 9.44
N PRO A 345 -19.66 21.80 9.98
CA PRO A 345 -20.68 22.64 10.64
C PRO A 345 -21.91 23.01 9.79
N ALA A 346 -21.81 22.96 8.46
CA ALA A 346 -22.94 23.18 7.55
C ALA A 346 -23.97 22.03 7.55
N GLN A 347 -23.59 20.85 8.03
CA GLN A 347 -24.32 19.59 7.81
C GLN A 347 -25.17 19.21 9.02
N ALA A 348 -26.20 20.01 9.31
CA ALA A 348 -27.08 19.79 10.46
C ALA A 348 -27.68 18.37 10.55
N GLY A 349 -27.91 17.69 9.42
CA GLY A 349 -28.36 16.29 9.38
C GLY A 349 -27.30 15.28 9.84
N CYS A 350 -26.03 15.49 9.47
CA CYS A 350 -24.90 14.70 9.96
C CYS A 350 -24.74 14.89 11.47
N ILE A 351 -24.70 16.15 11.93
CA ILE A 351 -24.53 16.53 13.34
C ILE A 351 -25.67 15.96 14.22
N ALA A 352 -26.91 15.89 13.70
CA ALA A 352 -28.05 15.32 14.40
C ALA A 352 -28.08 13.78 14.44
N ALA A 353 -27.23 13.12 13.64
CA ALA A 353 -27.10 11.67 13.56
C ALA A 353 -25.79 11.13 14.17
N ALA A 354 -24.86 12.03 14.55
CA ALA A 354 -23.56 11.71 15.15
C ALA A 354 -23.68 10.87 16.43
N GLY A 355 -22.67 10.03 16.66
CA GLY A 355 -22.58 9.14 17.82
C GLY A 355 -22.27 9.87 19.13
N THR A 356 -22.56 9.20 20.25
CA THR A 356 -22.15 9.66 21.60
C THR A 356 -21.19 8.68 22.29
N THR A 357 -20.73 7.66 21.57
CA THR A 357 -19.87 6.56 22.01
C THR A 357 -19.00 6.12 20.85
N LEU A 358 -17.82 5.54 21.12
CA LEU A 358 -16.97 4.98 20.06
C LEU A 358 -17.66 3.83 19.32
N ASP A 359 -17.52 3.81 18.00
CA ASP A 359 -18.01 2.74 17.13
C ASP A 359 -17.09 1.50 17.19
N ILE A 360 -15.77 1.72 17.21
CA ILE A 360 -14.77 0.66 17.42
C ILE A 360 -14.08 0.80 18.78
N ASP A 361 -14.14 -0.26 19.58
CA ASP A 361 -13.43 -0.35 20.86
C ASP A 361 -11.91 -0.51 20.68
N ALA A 362 -11.15 -0.26 21.76
CA ALA A 362 -9.69 -0.31 21.72
C ALA A 362 -9.12 -1.68 21.33
N ALA A 363 -9.73 -2.80 21.73
CA ALA A 363 -9.21 -4.14 21.40
C ALA A 363 -9.46 -4.50 19.92
N ARG A 364 -10.61 -4.10 19.37
CA ARG A 364 -10.90 -4.21 17.93
C ARG A 364 -10.00 -3.28 17.10
N PHE A 365 -9.75 -2.07 17.57
CA PHE A 365 -8.85 -1.11 16.93
C PHE A 365 -7.39 -1.61 16.94
N ASP A 366 -6.87 -2.05 18.09
CA ASP A 366 -5.51 -2.57 18.24
C ASP A 366 -5.27 -3.81 17.38
N ALA A 367 -6.30 -4.63 17.12
CA ALA A 367 -6.19 -5.76 16.19
C ALA A 367 -5.95 -5.32 14.73
N ILE A 368 -6.56 -4.22 14.28
CA ILE A 368 -6.30 -3.63 12.95
C ILE A 368 -4.92 -2.96 12.90
N VAL A 369 -4.49 -2.33 13.99
CA VAL A 369 -3.13 -1.77 14.09
C VAL A 369 -2.09 -2.90 14.04
N LEU A 370 -2.32 -4.02 14.73
CA LEU A 370 -1.46 -5.20 14.71
C LEU A 370 -1.42 -5.88 13.34
N LEU A 371 -2.59 -6.04 12.67
CA LEU A 371 -2.67 -6.46 11.27
C LEU A 371 -1.75 -5.59 10.41
N SER A 372 -1.95 -4.27 10.46
CA SER A 372 -1.25 -3.31 9.59
C SER A 372 0.27 -3.30 9.77
N HIS A 373 0.77 -3.58 10.98
CA HIS A 373 2.21 -3.74 11.21
C HIS A 373 2.77 -5.05 10.63
N LEU A 374 1.97 -6.12 10.61
CA LEU A 374 2.44 -7.50 10.43
C LEU A 374 1.98 -8.16 9.13
N VAL A 375 1.43 -7.40 8.17
CA VAL A 375 1.27 -7.86 6.78
C VAL A 375 2.64 -8.02 6.13
N ALA A 376 2.95 -9.24 5.69
CA ALA A 376 4.22 -9.61 5.09
C ALA A 376 4.53 -8.88 3.78
N VAL A 377 5.81 -8.82 3.43
CA VAL A 377 6.26 -8.57 2.05
C VAL A 377 6.45 -9.92 1.35
N PRO A 378 5.92 -10.13 0.14
CA PRO A 378 6.18 -11.35 -0.63
C PRO A 378 7.63 -11.42 -1.12
N TYR A 379 8.15 -12.63 -1.27
CA TYR A 379 9.48 -12.85 -1.84
C TYR A 379 9.61 -12.20 -3.23
N ARG A 380 10.84 -11.86 -3.59
CA ARG A 380 11.17 -11.29 -4.89
C ARG A 380 11.69 -12.39 -5.82
N PRO A 381 10.94 -12.77 -6.88
CA PRO A 381 11.40 -13.75 -7.86
C PRO A 381 12.56 -13.19 -8.67
N ASP A 382 13.36 -14.10 -9.23
CA ASP A 382 14.35 -13.81 -10.27
C ASP A 382 15.39 -12.73 -9.86
N ALA A 383 15.61 -12.52 -8.56
CA ALA A 383 16.51 -11.48 -8.05
C ALA A 383 17.97 -11.60 -8.54
N ALA A 384 18.42 -12.82 -8.82
CA ALA A 384 19.74 -13.13 -9.38
C ALA A 384 19.74 -13.38 -10.90
N ASP A 385 18.63 -13.17 -11.59
CA ASP A 385 18.53 -13.34 -13.05
C ASP A 385 19.33 -12.24 -13.80
N PRO A 386 20.12 -12.58 -14.84
CA PRO A 386 20.97 -11.61 -15.52
C PRO A 386 20.23 -10.42 -16.15
N GLU A 387 18.99 -10.58 -16.61
CA GLU A 387 18.20 -9.47 -17.15
C GLU A 387 17.64 -8.58 -16.05
N VAL A 388 17.23 -9.15 -14.91
CA VAL A 388 16.87 -8.39 -13.69
C VAL A 388 18.08 -7.61 -13.14
N LEU A 389 19.27 -8.19 -13.16
CA LEU A 389 20.51 -7.53 -12.72
C LEU A 389 20.99 -6.45 -13.71
N LEU A 390 20.75 -6.60 -15.01
CA LEU A 390 20.93 -5.51 -15.99
C LEU A 390 19.93 -4.38 -15.74
N GLY A 391 18.65 -4.70 -15.49
CA GLY A 391 17.64 -3.71 -15.13
C GLY A 391 17.97 -2.95 -13.84
N LYS A 392 18.54 -3.64 -12.84
CA LYS A 392 19.08 -3.03 -11.59
C LYS A 392 20.20 -2.03 -11.88
N ALA A 393 21.13 -2.37 -12.78
CA ALA A 393 22.19 -1.45 -13.20
C ALA A 393 21.63 -0.23 -13.94
N LEU A 394 20.66 -0.43 -14.84
CA LEU A 394 19.99 0.65 -15.59
C LEU A 394 19.16 1.57 -14.68
N PHE A 395 18.52 1.03 -13.64
CA PHE A 395 17.80 1.80 -12.61
C PHE A 395 18.76 2.73 -11.83
N SER A 396 19.94 2.24 -11.46
CA SER A 396 21.00 3.04 -10.85
C SER A 396 21.60 4.06 -11.83
N GLN A 397 21.80 3.69 -13.10
CA GLN A 397 22.28 4.60 -14.15
C GLN A 397 21.30 5.75 -14.43
N ALA A 398 19.99 5.49 -14.36
CA ALA A 398 18.94 6.49 -14.42
C ALA A 398 18.79 7.31 -13.11
N ARG A 399 19.63 7.05 -12.08
CA ARG A 399 19.58 7.67 -10.75
C ARG A 399 18.26 7.49 -10.00
N CYS A 400 17.41 6.54 -10.38
CA CYS A 400 16.12 6.30 -9.73
C CYS A 400 16.28 5.96 -8.23
N GLY A 401 17.36 5.26 -7.88
CA GLY A 401 17.70 4.88 -6.51
C GLY A 401 18.14 6.02 -5.58
N ALA A 402 18.21 7.27 -6.06
CA ALA A 402 18.49 8.43 -5.21
C ALA A 402 17.31 8.75 -4.27
N CYS A 403 16.07 8.69 -4.77
CA CYS A 403 14.86 8.72 -3.94
C CYS A 403 14.44 7.29 -3.55
N HIS A 404 14.43 6.35 -4.50
CA HIS A 404 14.08 4.95 -4.25
C HIS A 404 15.23 4.17 -3.61
N THR A 405 15.71 4.65 -2.45
CA THR A 405 16.83 4.07 -1.68
C THR A 405 16.62 2.57 -1.46
N PRO A 406 17.52 1.68 -1.95
CA PRO A 406 17.21 0.24 -2.07
C PRO A 406 16.89 -0.49 -0.76
N SER A 407 17.63 -0.22 0.33
CA SER A 407 17.59 -1.06 1.54
C SER A 407 17.83 -0.30 2.84
N PHE A 408 17.30 -0.86 3.94
CA PHE A 408 17.57 -0.42 5.32
C PHE A 408 17.86 -1.63 6.23
N VAL A 409 18.29 -1.36 7.46
CA VAL A 409 18.20 -2.30 8.59
C VAL A 409 17.28 -1.69 9.63
N THR A 410 16.20 -2.37 9.99
CA THR A 410 15.21 -1.87 10.93
C THR A 410 15.72 -1.89 12.38
N GLY A 411 15.27 -0.92 13.17
CA GLY A 411 15.53 -0.82 14.60
C GLY A 411 14.41 -1.45 15.46
N PRO A 412 14.49 -1.29 16.80
CA PRO A 412 13.44 -1.75 17.71
C PRO A 412 12.15 -0.97 17.52
N LEU A 413 11.02 -1.70 17.44
CA LEU A 413 9.68 -1.12 17.42
C LEU A 413 8.86 -1.66 18.60
N ALA A 414 8.38 -0.77 19.47
CA ALA A 414 7.73 -1.15 20.72
C ALA A 414 6.47 -2.01 20.47
N GLY A 415 6.48 -3.26 20.97
CA GLY A 415 5.39 -4.22 20.77
C GLY A 415 5.48 -5.04 19.47
N PHE A 416 6.51 -4.85 18.64
CA PHE A 416 6.66 -5.52 17.35
C PHE A 416 8.10 -6.06 17.11
N PRO A 417 8.58 -7.02 17.93
CA PRO A 417 9.89 -7.64 17.75
C PRO A 417 10.02 -8.42 16.41
N GLU A 418 8.91 -8.74 15.75
CA GLU A 418 8.88 -9.41 14.44
C GLU A 418 9.53 -8.56 13.33
N VAL A 419 9.51 -7.23 13.48
CA VAL A 419 10.06 -6.27 12.49
C VAL A 419 11.39 -5.65 12.92
N GLU A 420 11.98 -6.07 14.06
CA GLU A 420 13.26 -5.56 14.56
C GLU A 420 14.47 -6.27 13.90
N GLY A 421 15.55 -5.52 13.63
CA GLY A 421 16.81 -6.06 13.13
C GLY A 421 16.77 -6.61 11.70
N GLN A 422 15.70 -6.36 10.96
CA GLN A 422 15.46 -6.90 9.63
C GLN A 422 16.22 -6.11 8.58
N ARG A 423 17.02 -6.79 7.74
CA ARG A 423 17.46 -6.22 6.46
C ARG A 423 16.29 -6.24 5.50
N ILE A 424 15.89 -5.08 5.01
CA ILE A 424 14.72 -4.89 4.16
C ILE A 424 15.08 -4.20 2.86
N TYR A 425 14.31 -4.45 1.79
CA TYR A 425 14.53 -3.87 0.46
C TYR A 425 13.27 -3.15 -0.08
N PRO A 426 12.88 -2.00 0.49
CA PRO A 426 11.63 -1.33 0.15
C PRO A 426 11.72 -0.40 -1.07
N TYR A 427 12.92 0.00 -1.50
CA TYR A 427 13.15 0.98 -2.58
C TYR A 427 12.39 2.31 -2.34
N THR A 428 12.72 2.99 -1.24
CA THR A 428 12.20 4.31 -0.81
C THR A 428 13.12 4.89 0.26
N ASP A 429 13.22 6.21 0.34
CA ASP A 429 13.84 6.98 1.43
C ASP A 429 12.83 7.42 2.50
N LEU A 430 11.53 7.26 2.24
CA LEU A 430 10.39 7.78 3.02
C LEU A 430 10.32 9.33 3.12
N LEU A 431 11.09 10.06 2.31
CA LEU A 431 11.10 11.52 2.22
C LEU A 431 10.01 12.04 1.26
N ILE A 432 9.73 13.34 1.33
CA ILE A 432 8.90 14.07 0.36
C ILE A 432 9.76 14.81 -0.68
N HIS A 433 9.31 14.80 -1.93
CA HIS A 433 9.98 15.39 -3.09
C HIS A 433 9.00 16.14 -4.00
N ASP A 434 9.47 17.21 -4.65
CA ASP A 434 8.74 17.91 -5.71
C ASP A 434 8.68 17.02 -6.97
N MET A 435 7.50 16.45 -7.22
CA MET A 435 7.22 15.56 -8.35
C MET A 435 6.91 16.29 -9.67
N GLY A 436 7.07 17.61 -9.70
CA GLY A 436 6.80 18.48 -10.84
C GLY A 436 5.36 18.95 -10.94
N PRO A 437 5.09 20.02 -11.73
CA PRO A 437 3.75 20.57 -11.89
C PRO A 437 2.79 19.59 -12.59
N GLY A 438 3.32 18.62 -13.34
CA GLY A 438 2.50 17.58 -13.96
C GLY A 438 1.79 16.69 -12.94
N LEU A 439 2.35 16.51 -11.74
CA LEU A 439 1.77 15.69 -10.66
C LEU A 439 1.25 16.53 -9.48
N ALA A 440 1.08 17.85 -9.67
CA ALA A 440 0.53 18.70 -8.62
C ALA A 440 -0.93 18.35 -8.28
N ASP A 441 -1.27 18.42 -6.99
CA ASP A 441 -2.65 18.51 -6.48
C ASP A 441 -2.99 19.93 -5.96
N ASP A 442 -2.01 20.83 -5.96
CA ASP A 442 -2.09 22.20 -5.44
C ASP A 442 -2.62 22.31 -3.99
N ARG A 443 -2.62 21.20 -3.23
CA ARG A 443 -3.06 21.11 -1.83
C ARG A 443 -1.88 20.80 -0.91
N PRO A 444 -1.33 21.79 -0.19
CA PRO A 444 -0.39 21.53 0.89
C PRO A 444 -0.99 20.66 1.99
N ASP A 445 -0.14 19.91 2.67
CA ASP A 445 -0.47 18.95 3.72
C ASP A 445 0.68 18.99 4.74
N HIS A 446 0.61 19.94 5.68
CA HIS A 446 1.76 20.41 6.49
C HIS A 446 2.87 21.06 5.63
N GLU A 447 4.14 20.66 5.78
CA GLU A 447 5.30 21.19 5.04
C GLU A 447 5.41 20.62 3.62
N ALA A 448 4.64 19.57 3.30
CA ALA A 448 4.50 19.08 1.94
C ALA A 448 3.61 20.03 1.12
N GLY A 449 4.18 20.72 0.14
CA GLY A 449 3.46 21.59 -0.78
C GLY A 449 2.57 20.84 -1.79
N GLY A 450 1.91 21.60 -2.68
CA GLY A 450 1.00 21.06 -3.70
C GLY A 450 1.65 20.15 -4.76
N ARG A 451 2.99 20.12 -4.84
CA ARG A 451 3.77 19.24 -5.73
C ARG A 451 4.52 18.13 -4.98
N ASP A 452 4.48 18.16 -3.65
CA ASP A 452 5.28 17.28 -2.81
C ASP A 452 4.55 15.98 -2.53
N PHE A 453 5.20 14.85 -2.81
CA PHE A 453 4.70 13.51 -2.46
C PHE A 453 5.81 12.69 -1.83
N ARG A 454 5.41 11.76 -0.94
CA ARG A 454 6.35 10.83 -0.31
C ARG A 454 6.78 9.76 -1.30
N THR A 455 8.07 9.44 -1.35
CA THR A 455 8.58 8.30 -2.12
C THR A 455 7.87 7.01 -1.71
N ALA A 456 7.09 6.42 -2.63
CA ALA A 456 6.40 5.17 -2.36
C ALA A 456 7.40 3.98 -2.41
N PRO A 457 7.29 2.99 -1.51
CA PRO A 457 8.05 1.75 -1.65
C PRO A 457 7.66 1.03 -2.94
N LEU A 458 8.63 0.42 -3.62
CA LEU A 458 8.41 -0.32 -4.87
C LEU A 458 8.22 -1.82 -4.65
N TRP A 459 8.39 -2.35 -3.43
CA TRP A 459 8.13 -3.77 -3.18
C TRP A 459 6.69 -4.17 -3.56
N GLY A 460 6.53 -5.34 -4.15
CA GLY A 460 5.26 -5.82 -4.69
C GLY A 460 4.66 -5.00 -5.83
N VAL A 461 5.32 -3.96 -6.39
CA VAL A 461 4.71 -3.14 -7.46
C VAL A 461 4.37 -3.97 -8.70
N GLY A 462 5.17 -5.01 -8.99
CA GLY A 462 4.87 -5.98 -10.06
C GLY A 462 3.61 -6.82 -9.82
N MET A 463 3.12 -6.91 -8.58
CA MET A 463 1.90 -7.65 -8.21
C MET A 463 0.62 -6.83 -8.27
N THR A 464 0.70 -5.53 -8.59
CA THR A 464 -0.49 -4.64 -8.60
C THR A 464 -1.61 -5.22 -9.48
N SER A 465 -1.26 -5.86 -10.59
CA SER A 465 -2.18 -6.50 -11.55
C SER A 465 -2.85 -7.77 -11.02
N SER A 466 -2.13 -8.66 -10.34
CA SER A 466 -2.66 -9.94 -9.84
C SER A 466 -3.48 -9.76 -8.55
N VAL A 467 -3.01 -8.91 -7.64
CA VAL A 467 -3.70 -8.58 -6.38
C VAL A 467 -4.91 -7.69 -6.67
N SER A 468 -4.67 -6.48 -7.21
CA SER A 468 -5.68 -5.41 -7.34
C SER A 468 -6.56 -5.52 -8.60
N GLY A 469 -6.18 -6.38 -9.57
CA GLY A 469 -6.90 -6.53 -10.85
C GLY A 469 -6.62 -5.42 -11.88
N HIS A 470 -5.65 -4.53 -11.62
CA HIS A 470 -5.33 -3.40 -12.49
C HIS A 470 -3.86 -2.99 -12.38
N THR A 471 -3.39 -2.16 -13.32
CA THR A 471 -2.01 -1.63 -13.36
C THR A 471 -1.91 -0.13 -13.04
N ARG A 472 -2.97 0.47 -12.46
CA ARG A 472 -3.04 1.89 -12.12
C ARG A 472 -2.04 2.28 -11.02
N LEU A 473 -1.24 3.32 -11.24
CA LEU A 473 -0.15 3.79 -10.36
C LEU A 473 -0.14 5.32 -10.16
N LEU A 474 0.73 5.81 -9.27
CA LEU A 474 0.82 7.18 -8.72
C LEU A 474 -0.25 7.51 -7.66
N HIS A 475 -0.28 8.75 -7.15
CA HIS A 475 -1.13 9.16 -6.02
C HIS A 475 -2.62 9.07 -6.32
N ASP A 476 -3.01 9.39 -7.56
CA ASP A 476 -4.37 9.41 -8.08
C ASP A 476 -4.69 8.23 -9.01
N GLY A 477 -3.73 7.32 -9.21
CA GLY A 477 -3.86 6.21 -10.13
C GLY A 477 -3.83 6.59 -11.62
N ARG A 478 -3.36 7.79 -12.04
CA ARG A 478 -3.42 8.22 -13.46
C ARG A 478 -2.62 7.33 -14.42
N ALA A 479 -1.45 6.84 -14.00
CA ALA A 479 -0.56 6.05 -14.87
C ALA A 479 -1.12 4.64 -15.09
N ARG A 480 -1.15 4.16 -16.33
CA ARG A 480 -1.65 2.82 -16.72
C ARG A 480 -0.59 1.71 -16.58
N SER A 481 0.68 2.05 -16.37
CA SER A 481 1.81 1.11 -16.26
C SER A 481 2.97 1.69 -15.45
N ILE A 482 3.98 0.88 -15.13
CA ILE A 482 5.25 1.34 -14.53
C ILE A 482 5.96 2.33 -15.47
N GLU A 483 5.91 2.09 -16.79
CA GLU A 483 6.50 2.96 -17.80
C GLU A 483 5.81 4.34 -17.83
N GLU A 484 4.48 4.39 -17.81
CA GLU A 484 3.75 5.66 -17.69
C GLU A 484 4.00 6.34 -16.34
N ALA A 485 4.19 5.59 -15.26
CA ALA A 485 4.53 6.16 -13.97
C ALA A 485 5.90 6.86 -14.02
N ILE A 486 6.92 6.23 -14.60
CA ILE A 486 8.25 6.86 -14.82
C ILE A 486 8.11 8.10 -15.71
N LEU A 487 7.38 8.02 -16.82
CA LEU A 487 7.16 9.15 -17.74
C LEU A 487 6.39 10.33 -17.13
N TRP A 488 5.68 10.14 -16.02
CA TRP A 488 5.02 11.20 -15.27
C TRP A 488 5.93 11.91 -14.24
N HIS A 489 7.12 11.41 -13.94
CA HIS A 489 8.03 12.04 -12.99
C HIS A 489 8.56 13.38 -13.55
N GLY A 490 8.27 14.48 -12.85
CA GLY A 490 8.87 15.80 -13.11
C GLY A 490 9.61 16.31 -11.88
N GLY A 491 9.92 17.61 -11.86
CA GLY A 491 10.57 18.26 -10.72
C GLY A 491 11.95 17.64 -10.44
N GLU A 492 12.19 17.21 -9.22
CA GLU A 492 13.47 16.62 -8.80
C GLU A 492 13.81 15.35 -9.60
N ALA A 493 12.80 14.56 -9.98
CA ALA A 493 12.96 13.32 -10.74
C ALA A 493 12.96 13.51 -12.28
N GLU A 494 12.86 14.74 -12.78
CA GLU A 494 12.81 15.04 -14.22
C GLU A 494 14.07 14.59 -14.95
N ALA A 495 15.26 14.78 -14.35
CA ALA A 495 16.52 14.31 -14.93
C ALA A 495 16.55 12.78 -15.08
N SER A 496 16.01 12.05 -14.09
CA SER A 496 15.92 10.59 -14.09
C SER A 496 14.95 10.06 -15.15
N ARG A 497 13.81 10.76 -15.34
CA ARG A 497 12.88 10.50 -16.46
C ARG A 497 13.55 10.66 -17.81
N GLU A 498 14.33 11.73 -18.02
CA GLU A 498 14.99 11.97 -19.31
C GLU A 498 16.07 10.93 -19.63
N VAL A 499 16.79 10.39 -18.64
CA VAL A 499 17.69 9.24 -18.86
C VAL A 499 16.90 8.01 -19.30
N PHE A 500 15.77 7.70 -18.66
CA PHE A 500 14.89 6.61 -19.11
C PHE A 500 14.32 6.84 -20.52
N ARG A 501 13.98 8.08 -20.89
CA ARG A 501 13.53 8.43 -22.26
C ARG A 501 14.64 8.33 -23.31
N ALA A 502 15.91 8.43 -22.89
CA ALA A 502 17.09 8.30 -23.75
C ALA A 502 17.61 6.86 -23.90
N PHE A 503 17.28 5.96 -22.97
CA PHE A 503 17.57 4.52 -23.09
C PHE A 503 16.95 3.90 -24.34
N SER A 504 17.59 2.85 -24.88
CA SER A 504 17.05 2.07 -26.00
C SER A 504 15.80 1.28 -25.60
N ALA A 505 14.99 0.83 -26.55
CA ALA A 505 13.78 0.04 -26.25
C ALA A 505 14.07 -1.25 -25.45
N SER A 506 15.23 -1.89 -25.64
CA SER A 506 15.66 -3.05 -24.84
C SER A 506 16.13 -2.65 -23.45
N ASP A 507 16.90 -1.57 -23.30
CA ASP A 507 17.30 -1.04 -21.98
C ASP A 507 16.07 -0.61 -21.16
N ARG A 508 15.08 0.06 -21.79
CA ARG A 508 13.80 0.39 -21.13
C ARG A 508 13.07 -0.87 -20.66
N ALA A 509 12.98 -1.90 -21.50
CA ALA A 509 12.36 -3.17 -21.13
C ALA A 509 13.09 -3.89 -19.97
N LEU A 510 14.42 -3.84 -19.93
CA LEU A 510 15.23 -4.41 -18.84
C LEU A 510 14.99 -3.68 -17.51
N LEU A 511 14.98 -2.34 -17.50
CA LEU A 511 14.63 -1.55 -16.30
C LEU A 511 13.20 -1.87 -15.83
N LEU A 512 12.23 -1.94 -16.75
CA LEU A 512 10.85 -2.29 -16.43
C LEU A 512 10.72 -3.73 -15.89
N ARG A 513 11.52 -4.69 -16.37
CA ARG A 513 11.62 -6.06 -15.82
C ARG A 513 12.18 -6.05 -14.39
N PHE A 514 13.21 -5.24 -14.11
CA PHE A 514 13.74 -5.09 -12.76
C PHE A 514 12.68 -4.53 -11.79
N VAL A 515 12.06 -3.39 -12.12
CA VAL A 515 11.02 -2.78 -11.26
C VAL A 515 9.79 -3.70 -11.15
N GLY A 516 9.46 -4.45 -12.20
CA GLY A 516 8.39 -5.46 -12.18
C GLY A 516 8.71 -6.75 -11.39
N SER A 517 9.98 -7.00 -11.04
CA SER A 517 10.35 -8.12 -10.17
C SER A 517 10.06 -7.85 -8.68
N LEU A 518 10.09 -6.57 -8.27
CA LEU A 518 9.84 -6.10 -6.90
C LEU A 518 8.43 -6.52 -6.43
#